data_AF-A0A3E0DAA1-F1
#
_entry.id   AF-A0A3E0DAA1-F1
#
_cell.length_a   1.000
_cell.length_b   1.000
_cell.length_c   1.000
_cell.angle_alpha   90.00
_cell.angle_beta   90.00
_cell.angle_gamma   90.00
#
_symmetry.space_group_name_H-M   'P 1'
#
loop_
_entity.id
_entity.type
_entity.pdbx_description
1 polymer ?
#
loop_
_entity_poly.entity_id
_entity_poly.type
_entity_poly.pdbx_seq_one_letter_code
_entity_poly.pdbx_strand_id
1 'polypeptide(L)'
;MRQRAESLLKKSTEFVKSDIESVALAKRYIEEGVIGITSYADCLHIALATIHNANILVSWNFKHIVNVVRIIGYNSVNLAEGYKQIDIRSPRELLSNED
;
A
#
# COMPACT_ATOMS: atom_id res chain seq x y z
N MET A 1 7.59 -2.51 14.99
CA MET A 1 6.29 -2.93 14.40
C MET A 1 5.82 -4.29 14.92
N ARG A 2 6.64 -5.36 14.93
CA ARG A 2 6.19 -6.71 15.37
C ARG A 2 5.55 -6.77 16.76
N GLN A 3 6.16 -6.20 17.81
CA GLN A 3 5.60 -6.24 19.17
C GLN A 3 4.25 -5.52 19.36
N ARG A 4 3.90 -4.55 18.51
CA ARG A 4 2.60 -3.84 18.59
C ARG A 4 1.50 -4.50 17.76
N ALA A 5 1.88 -5.32 16.78
CA ALA A 5 0.90 -6.08 15.99
C ALA A 5 0.23 -7.17 16.83
N GLU A 6 0.95 -7.73 17.81
CA GLU A 6 0.45 -8.79 18.69
C GLU A 6 -0.65 -8.32 19.66
N SER A 7 -0.70 -7.01 19.96
CA SER A 7 -1.74 -6.40 20.79
C SER A 7 -2.97 -5.95 20.00
N LEU A 8 -2.98 -6.10 18.66
CA LEU A 8 -4.16 -5.78 17.85
C LEU A 8 -5.26 -6.81 18.12
N LEU A 9 -6.51 -6.35 18.09
CA LEU A 9 -7.66 -7.22 18.34
C LEU A 9 -7.66 -8.35 17.31
N LYS A 10 -7.36 -9.58 17.75
CA LYS A 10 -7.27 -10.76 16.87
C LYS A 10 -8.56 -11.01 16.07
N LYS A 11 -9.71 -10.52 16.55
CA LYS A 11 -11.01 -10.67 15.87
C LYS A 11 -11.19 -9.72 14.67
N SER A 12 -10.43 -8.64 14.57
CA SER A 12 -10.58 -7.61 13.52
C SER A 12 -9.32 -7.45 12.67
N THR A 13 -8.43 -8.43 12.69
CA THR A 13 -7.14 -8.39 11.99
C THR A 13 -6.99 -9.65 11.15
N GLU A 14 -6.79 -9.48 9.85
CA GLU A 14 -6.48 -10.56 8.92
C GLU A 14 -5.02 -10.45 8.45
N PHE A 15 -4.31 -11.57 8.41
CA PHE A 15 -2.94 -11.62 7.91
C PHE A 15 -2.92 -12.20 6.51
N VAL A 16 -2.44 -11.40 5.57
CA VAL A 16 -2.27 -11.82 4.17
C VAL A 16 -0.82 -12.23 3.91
N LYS A 17 -0.62 -13.24 3.07
CA LYS A 17 0.70 -13.68 2.62
C LYS A 17 0.95 -13.17 1.21
N SER A 18 2.19 -12.82 0.91
CA SER A 18 2.62 -12.58 -0.47
C SER A 18 2.64 -13.87 -1.27
N ASP A 19 2.28 -13.73 -2.54
CA ASP A 19 2.20 -14.77 -3.56
C ASP A 19 2.79 -14.27 -4.89
N ILE A 20 2.62 -15.04 -5.96
CA ILE A 20 3.19 -14.71 -7.27
C ILE A 20 2.55 -13.44 -7.85
N GLU A 21 1.24 -13.25 -7.65
CA GLU A 21 0.49 -12.11 -8.18
C GLU A 21 0.94 -10.80 -7.52
N SER A 22 1.00 -10.77 -6.18
CA SER A 22 1.49 -9.60 -5.43
C SER A 22 2.95 -9.27 -5.71
N VAL A 23 3.81 -10.28 -5.90
CA VAL A 23 5.20 -10.08 -6.32
C VAL A 23 5.30 -9.52 -7.73
N ALA A 24 4.46 -9.99 -8.65
CA ALA A 24 4.43 -9.49 -10.02
C ALA A 24 4.01 -8.02 -10.05
N LEU A 25 2.88 -7.66 -9.43
CA LEU A 25 2.39 -6.29 -9.37
C LEU A 25 3.42 -5.34 -8.70
N ALA A 26 4.07 -5.79 -7.62
CA ALA A 26 5.13 -5.01 -6.97
C ALA A 26 6.33 -4.72 -7.89
N LYS A 27 6.70 -5.67 -8.76
CA LYS A 27 7.75 -5.46 -9.76
C LYS A 27 7.31 -4.48 -10.84
N ARG A 28 6.04 -4.53 -11.29
CA ARG A 28 5.51 -3.59 -12.28
C ARG A 28 5.64 -2.13 -11.82
N TYR A 29 5.41 -1.85 -10.53
CA TYR A 29 5.64 -0.50 -9.99
C TYR A 29 7.09 -0.01 -10.17
N ILE A 30 8.07 -0.92 -10.07
CA ILE A 30 9.49 -0.57 -10.23
C ILE A 30 9.84 -0.45 -11.71
N GLU A 31 9.34 -1.36 -12.55
CA GLU A 31 9.52 -1.34 -14.01
C GLU A 31 8.99 -0.05 -14.64
N GLU A 32 7.84 0.42 -14.19
CA GLU A 32 7.20 1.68 -14.62
C GLU A 32 7.82 2.93 -13.96
N GLY A 33 8.90 2.77 -13.20
CA GLY A 33 9.63 3.88 -12.59
C GLY A 33 8.86 4.61 -11.48
N VAL A 34 7.78 4.01 -10.96
CA VAL A 34 7.02 4.59 -9.85
C VAL A 34 7.89 4.70 -8.61
N ILE A 35 8.86 3.81 -8.40
CA ILE A 35 9.86 3.95 -7.35
C ILE A 35 11.11 3.11 -7.67
N GLY A 36 12.25 3.46 -7.07
CA GLY A 36 13.47 2.69 -7.22
C GLY A 36 13.40 1.30 -6.57
N ILE A 37 14.24 0.38 -7.05
CA ILE A 37 14.28 -1.03 -6.61
C ILE A 37 14.56 -1.21 -5.10
N THR A 38 15.20 -0.23 -4.46
CA THR A 38 15.51 -0.26 -3.02
C THR A 38 14.25 -0.20 -2.14
N SER A 39 13.10 0.18 -2.70
CA SER A 39 11.81 0.27 -2.01
C SER A 39 10.83 -0.86 -2.38
N TYR A 40 11.35 -2.04 -2.75
CA TYR A 40 10.52 -3.20 -3.11
C TYR A 40 9.52 -3.61 -2.01
N ALA A 41 9.91 -3.52 -0.73
CA ALA A 41 9.01 -3.85 0.37
C ALA A 41 7.78 -2.92 0.44
N ASP A 42 7.95 -1.63 0.12
CA ASP A 42 6.83 -0.68 0.04
C ASP A 42 5.91 -1.03 -1.14
N CYS A 43 6.49 -1.40 -2.29
CA CYS A 43 5.75 -1.87 -3.47
C CYS A 43 4.90 -3.10 -3.16
N LEU A 44 5.48 -4.08 -2.46
CA LEU A 44 4.79 -5.31 -2.10
C LEU A 44 3.61 -5.06 -1.14
N HIS A 45 3.76 -4.13 -0.20
CA HIS A 45 2.64 -3.72 0.66
C HIS A 45 1.49 -3.10 -0.11
N ILE A 46 1.78 -2.21 -1.07
CA ILE A 46 0.75 -1.57 -1.90
C ILE A 46 0.07 -2.60 -2.80
N ALA A 47 0.85 -3.51 -3.40
CA ALA A 47 0.32 -4.59 -4.23
C ALA A 47 -0.63 -5.49 -3.46
N LEU A 48 -0.25 -5.92 -2.25
CA LEU A 48 -1.10 -6.72 -1.37
C LEU A 48 -2.41 -5.99 -1.04
N ALA A 49 -2.34 -4.73 -0.64
CA ALA A 49 -3.54 -3.96 -0.33
C ALA A 49 -4.45 -3.78 -1.55
N THR A 50 -3.86 -3.61 -2.73
CA THR A 50 -4.59 -3.51 -4.02
C THR A 50 -5.31 -4.81 -4.37
N ILE A 51 -4.60 -5.94 -4.36
CA ILE A 51 -5.15 -7.27 -4.72
C ILE A 51 -6.26 -7.68 -3.75
N HIS A 52 -6.07 -7.42 -2.45
CA HIS A 52 -7.08 -7.69 -1.43
C HIS A 52 -8.22 -6.65 -1.39
N ASN A 53 -8.30 -5.73 -2.36
CA ASN A 53 -9.35 -4.73 -2.47
C ASN A 53 -9.53 -3.89 -1.19
N ALA A 54 -8.45 -3.57 -0.50
CA ALA A 54 -8.49 -2.71 0.67
C ALA A 54 -9.07 -1.34 0.29
N ASN A 55 -9.97 -0.80 1.11
CA ASN A 55 -10.58 0.50 0.83
C ASN A 55 -9.57 1.65 0.98
N ILE A 56 -8.74 1.59 2.02
CA ILE A 56 -7.73 2.61 2.33
C ILE A 56 -6.45 1.92 2.82
N LEU A 57 -5.31 2.29 2.25
CA LEU A 57 -3.99 1.95 2.75
C LEU A 57 -3.45 3.12 3.59
N VAL A 58 -3.22 2.86 4.87
CA VAL A 58 -2.74 3.88 5.81
C VAL A 58 -1.26 3.69 6.09
N SER A 59 -0.45 4.74 5.93
CA SER A 59 1.01 4.65 6.13
C SER A 59 1.63 5.90 6.73
N TRP A 60 2.72 5.71 7.48
CA TRP A 60 3.59 6.79 7.97
C TRP A 60 4.81 7.02 7.06
N ASN A 61 4.96 6.27 5.97
CA ASN A 61 6.07 6.44 5.02
C ASN A 61 5.73 7.54 4.00
N PHE A 62 5.99 8.80 4.37
CA PHE A 62 5.73 9.97 3.53
C PHE A 62 6.62 10.08 2.28
N LYS A 63 7.78 9.40 2.29
CA LYS A 63 8.74 9.48 1.18
C LYS A 63 8.33 8.60 0.01
N HIS A 64 7.86 7.38 0.31
CA HIS A 64 7.68 6.33 -0.69
C HIS A 64 6.22 5.92 -0.87
N ILE A 65 5.40 5.94 0.19
CA ILE A 65 4.00 5.48 0.12
C ILE A 65 3.04 6.66 -0.02
N VAL A 66 3.08 7.62 0.91
CA VAL A 66 2.08 8.73 0.95
C VAL A 66 2.44 9.90 0.03
N ASN A 67 3.50 9.79 -0.77
CA ASN A 67 3.86 10.85 -1.70
C ASN A 67 2.86 10.90 -2.87
N VAL A 68 2.21 12.05 -3.10
CA VAL A 68 1.14 12.20 -4.10
C VAL A 68 1.55 11.77 -5.53
N VAL A 69 2.78 12.07 -5.96
CA VAL A 69 3.28 11.68 -7.28
C VAL A 69 3.41 10.16 -7.36
N ARG A 70 3.85 9.53 -6.27
CA ARG A 70 3.95 8.07 -6.17
C ARG A 70 2.57 7.42 -6.14
N ILE A 71 1.62 7.95 -5.37
CA ILE A 71 0.23 7.47 -5.30
C ILE A 71 -0.40 7.46 -6.70
N ILE A 72 -0.24 8.55 -7.47
CA ILE A 72 -0.72 8.62 -8.86
C ILE A 72 -0.05 7.54 -9.71
N GLY A 73 1.27 7.37 -9.58
CA GLY A 73 2.01 6.32 -10.28
C GLY A 73 1.53 4.90 -9.96
N TYR A 74 1.37 4.56 -8.67
CA TYR A 74 0.87 3.26 -8.24
C TYR A 74 -0.52 2.99 -8.81
N ASN A 75 -1.42 3.96 -8.71
CA ASN A 75 -2.78 3.83 -9.22
C ASN A 75 -2.85 3.77 -10.75
N SER A 76 -1.93 4.43 -11.46
CA SER A 76 -1.80 4.28 -12.91
C SER A 76 -1.41 2.86 -13.31
N VAL A 77 -0.44 2.27 -12.61
CA VAL A 77 -0.04 0.87 -12.84
C VAL A 77 -1.17 -0.09 -12.46
N ASN A 78 -1.84 0.13 -11.33
CA ASN A 78 -2.99 -0.68 -10.91
C ASN A 78 -4.05 -0.75 -12.00
N LEU A 79 -4.45 0.40 -12.55
CA LEU A 79 -5.44 0.47 -13.61
C LEU A 79 -4.98 -0.23 -14.89
N ALA A 80 -3.71 -0.07 -15.28
CA ALA A 80 -3.14 -0.71 -16.46
C ALA A 80 -3.12 -2.25 -16.33
N GLU A 81 -2.90 -2.76 -15.13
CA GLU A 81 -2.90 -4.20 -14.82
C GLU A 81 -4.31 -4.73 -14.47
N GLY A 82 -5.37 -3.91 -14.59
CA GLY A 82 -6.76 -4.32 -14.40
C GLY A 82 -7.27 -4.28 -12.94
N TYR A 83 -6.48 -3.74 -12.02
CA TYR A 83 -6.86 -3.56 -10.62
C TYR A 83 -7.56 -2.23 -10.36
N LYS A 84 -8.29 -2.16 -9.24
CA LYS A 84 -8.87 -0.91 -8.75
C LYS A 84 -7.78 0.02 -8.21
N GLN A 85 -8.08 1.31 -8.24
CA GLN A 85 -7.29 2.28 -7.51
C GLN A 85 -7.44 2.04 -6.00
N ILE A 86 -6.39 2.34 -5.25
CA ILE A 86 -6.36 2.31 -3.80
C ILE A 86 -6.20 3.73 -3.26
N ASP A 87 -6.98 4.08 -2.24
CA ASP A 87 -6.81 5.33 -1.52
C ASP A 87 -5.65 5.17 -0.52
N ILE A 88 -4.64 6.03 -0.61
CA ILE A 88 -3.45 5.97 0.23
C ILE A 88 -3.40 7.25 1.05
N ARG A 89 -3.42 7.11 2.38
CA ARG A 89 -3.49 8.25 3.32
C ARG A 89 -2.48 8.13 4.43
N SER A 90 -2.05 9.27 4.95
CA SER A 90 -1.39 9.32 6.26
C SER A 90 -2.44 9.24 7.38
N PRO A 91 -2.09 8.69 8.55
CA PRO A 91 -2.99 8.74 9.71
C PRO A 91 -3.44 10.14 10.08
N ARG A 92 -2.61 11.16 9.82
CA ARG A 92 -2.96 12.56 10.09
C ARG A 92 -4.12 13.06 9.23
N GLU A 93 -4.27 12.56 8.01
CA GLU A 93 -5.38 12.92 7.12
C GLU A 93 -6.70 12.25 7.54
N LEU A 94 -6.64 11.16 8.30
CA LEU A 94 -7.81 10.40 8.75
C LEU A 94 -8.32 10.82 10.13
N LEU A 95 -7.47 11.46 10.93
CA LEU A 95 -7.88 12.01 12.22
C LEU A 95 -8.59 13.34 11.96
N SER A 96 -9.93 13.30 11.97
CA SER A 96 -10.74 14.51 12.03
C SER A 96 -10.53 15.17 13.40
N ASN A 97 -9.87 16.32 13.43
CA ASN A 97 -10.04 17.25 14.54
C ASN A 97 -11.32 18.04 14.24
N GLU A 98 -12.47 17.39 14.45
CA GLU A 98 -13.68 18.16 14.74
C GLU A 98 -13.54 18.54 16.22
N ASP A 99 -13.14 19.78 16.46
CA ASP A 99 -13.26 20.42 17.79
C ASP A 99 -14.75 20.53 18.19
#